data_AF-A0A969ENF5-F1
#
_entry.id   AF-A0A969ENF5-F1
#
_cell.length_a   1.000
_cell.length_b   1.000
_cell.length_c   1.000
_cell.angle_alpha   90.00
_cell.angle_beta   90.00
_cell.angle_gamma   90.00
#
_symmetry.space_group_name_H-M   'P 1'
#
loop_
_entity.id
_entity.type
_entity.pdbx_description
1 polymer ?
#
loop_
_entity_poly.entity_id
_entity_poly.type
_entity_poly.pdbx_seq_one_letter_code
_entity_poly.pdbx_strand_id
1 'polypeptide(L)'
;MALLYDMDRATVLSSEYRQGCTKLVDGMGPDGNGDVQNPTNAVTCDTDGDMVNDGNRLFSRPPLLAKMRVCESNPLFLRNGVPKHIMSQTLHYQERRSLGCSGEVRDMWVIAVHFKSKSEDTNSNEYTLPRRLAQAQFVAGLYAEVVGAEATAEVVVLGDVNDYPNSQPLGVMTGSGMVSLMPYIPAPSRYTYNFRGVSQVLDHVLVSPNFFGVGQGIIPEIFHLNADYPVLWEGDDSVPRRASDHDPMLVRVIELPYSIWLPATMRP
;
A
#
# COMPACT_ATOMS: atom_id res chain seq x y z
N MET A 1 -5.68 4.61 6.48
CA MET A 1 -5.32 3.21 6.20
C MET A 1 -4.94 2.52 7.50
N ALA A 2 -5.75 1.56 7.97
CA ALA A 2 -5.45 0.76 9.16
C ALA A 2 -5.13 -0.67 8.70
N LEU A 3 -3.89 -1.10 8.94
CA LEU A 3 -3.45 -2.47 8.75
C LEU A 3 -4.00 -3.30 9.91
N LEU A 4 -5.14 -3.98 9.71
CA LEU A 4 -5.68 -4.89 10.73
C LEU A 4 -4.99 -6.25 10.57
N TYR A 5 -3.83 -6.35 11.20
CA TYR A 5 -3.11 -7.60 11.40
C TYR A 5 -3.46 -8.14 12.81
N ASP A 6 -3.44 -9.46 12.99
CA ASP A 6 -3.43 -10.07 14.33
C ASP A 6 -2.12 -9.66 15.02
N MET A 7 -2.11 -8.53 15.72
CA MET A 7 -0.92 -7.87 16.28
C MET A 7 -0.03 -8.81 17.14
N ASP A 8 -0.55 -9.95 17.58
CA ASP A 8 0.21 -10.97 18.29
C ASP A 8 1.12 -11.84 17.37
N ARG A 9 1.07 -11.64 16.04
CA ARG A 9 1.77 -12.47 15.04
C ARG A 9 2.70 -11.72 14.09
N ALA A 10 2.89 -10.41 14.30
CA ALA A 10 3.83 -9.63 13.50
C ALA A 10 4.51 -8.57 14.34
N THR A 11 5.78 -8.33 14.03
CA THR A 11 6.60 -7.33 14.68
C THR A 11 7.31 -6.49 13.64
N VAL A 12 7.30 -5.17 13.81
CA VAL A 12 8.12 -4.26 13.00
C VAL A 12 9.57 -4.39 13.48
N LEU A 13 10.47 -4.81 12.59
CA LEU A 13 11.90 -4.91 12.85
C LEU A 13 12.61 -3.57 12.64
N SER A 14 12.21 -2.84 11.59
CA SER A 14 12.68 -1.50 11.27
C SER A 14 11.62 -0.73 10.49
N SER A 15 11.67 0.60 10.55
CA SER A 15 10.81 1.46 9.75
C SER A 15 11.45 2.82 9.52
N GLU A 16 11.38 3.34 8.31
CA GLU A 16 11.88 4.67 7.95
C GLU A 16 11.00 5.34 6.90
N TYR A 17 10.90 6.67 6.97
CA TYR A 17 10.25 7.46 5.92
C TYR A 17 11.28 7.84 4.86
N ARG A 18 10.97 7.61 3.58
CA ARG A 18 11.88 7.87 2.46
C ARG A 18 11.36 9.03 1.61
N GLN A 19 11.96 10.20 1.76
CA GLN A 19 11.59 11.38 0.96
C GLN A 19 12.36 11.38 -0.37
N GLY A 20 11.64 11.60 -1.46
CA GLY A 20 12.23 11.83 -2.78
C GLY A 20 12.43 13.32 -3.06
N CYS A 21 13.36 13.63 -3.96
CA CYS A 21 13.55 14.96 -4.51
C CYS A 21 13.11 14.99 -5.99
N THR A 22 12.68 16.15 -6.47
CA THR A 22 12.32 16.37 -7.87
C THR A 22 12.66 17.78 -8.34
N LYS A 23 12.83 17.95 -9.65
CA LYS A 23 13.01 19.26 -10.30
C LYS A 23 11.73 19.78 -10.95
N LEU A 24 10.60 19.09 -10.74
CA LEU A 24 9.29 19.54 -11.22
C LEU A 24 8.94 20.92 -10.64
N VAL A 25 8.54 21.84 -11.52
CA VAL A 25 7.95 23.13 -11.14
C VAL A 25 6.47 23.08 -11.48
N ASP A 26 5.70 22.51 -10.56
CA ASP A 26 4.30 22.17 -10.74
C ASP A 26 3.39 22.85 -9.72
N GLY A 27 3.95 23.58 -8.75
CA GLY A 27 3.19 24.21 -7.67
C GLY A 27 2.56 23.19 -6.70
N MET A 28 2.75 21.89 -6.94
CA MET A 28 2.01 20.80 -6.32
C MET A 28 2.90 19.91 -5.46
N GLY A 29 3.74 20.49 -4.61
CA GLY A 29 4.54 19.74 -3.64
C GLY A 29 4.34 20.26 -2.22
N PRO A 30 5.03 19.68 -1.24
CA PRO A 30 5.11 20.23 0.13
C PRO A 30 5.62 21.67 0.14
N ASP A 31 6.40 22.02 -0.87
CA ASP A 31 7.08 23.30 -1.06
C ASP A 31 6.49 24.12 -2.22
N GLY A 32 5.33 23.69 -2.74
CA GLY A 32 4.64 24.36 -3.84
C GLY A 32 3.68 25.45 -3.35
N ASN A 33 3.37 26.40 -4.23
CA ASN A 33 2.39 27.47 -3.97
C ASN A 33 0.91 27.06 -4.17
N GLY A 34 0.64 25.83 -4.64
CA GLY A 34 -0.71 25.32 -4.90
C GLY A 34 -1.37 25.89 -6.16
N ASP A 35 -0.65 26.61 -7.02
CA ASP A 35 -1.18 27.19 -8.26
C ASP A 35 -0.64 26.43 -9.48
N VAL A 36 -1.53 25.73 -10.19
CA VAL A 36 -1.16 24.98 -11.41
C VAL A 36 -1.05 25.85 -12.67
N GLN A 37 -1.56 27.09 -12.63
CA GLN A 37 -1.47 28.05 -13.75
C GLN A 37 -0.19 28.88 -13.67
N ASN A 38 0.24 29.24 -12.46
CA ASN A 38 1.50 29.94 -12.20
C ASN A 38 2.33 29.17 -11.15
N PRO A 39 2.80 27.96 -11.50
CA PRO A 39 3.44 27.07 -10.54
C PRO A 39 4.78 27.62 -10.07
N THR A 40 4.97 27.60 -8.75
CA THR A 40 6.28 27.80 -8.14
C THR A 40 6.51 26.77 -7.05
N ASN A 41 7.75 26.29 -6.92
CA ASN A 41 8.19 25.40 -5.85
C ASN A 41 9.46 25.98 -5.24
N ALA A 42 9.54 26.04 -3.90
CA ALA A 42 10.78 26.39 -3.22
C ALA A 42 11.81 25.27 -3.36
N VAL A 43 13.09 25.64 -3.41
CA VAL A 43 14.21 24.69 -3.51
C VAL A 43 14.61 24.27 -2.08
N THR A 44 14.31 23.04 -1.72
CA THR A 44 14.30 22.51 -0.34
C THR A 44 14.89 21.10 -0.21
N CYS A 45 15.29 20.50 -1.33
CA CYS A 45 15.74 19.12 -1.42
C CYS A 45 17.06 19.09 -2.18
N ASP A 46 18.01 18.31 -1.69
CA ASP A 46 19.29 18.05 -2.33
C ASP A 46 19.14 16.80 -3.21
N THR A 47 19.18 16.96 -4.54
CA THR A 47 18.87 15.87 -5.47
C THR A 47 20.03 14.92 -5.73
N ASP A 48 21.28 15.32 -5.45
CA ASP A 48 22.48 14.53 -5.75
C ASP A 48 23.38 14.25 -4.53
N GLY A 49 23.04 14.80 -3.37
CA GLY A 49 23.72 14.54 -2.10
C GLY A 49 24.95 15.42 -1.86
N ASP A 50 25.12 16.52 -2.62
CA ASP A 50 26.25 17.43 -2.49
C ASP A 50 26.11 18.46 -1.35
N MET A 51 25.03 18.36 -0.57
CA MET A 51 24.62 19.26 0.52
C MET A 51 24.13 20.63 0.04
N VAL A 52 23.81 20.78 -1.25
CA VAL A 52 23.19 21.97 -1.83
C VAL A 52 21.77 21.62 -2.29
N ASN A 53 20.78 22.37 -1.79
CA ASN A 53 19.42 22.19 -2.27
C ASN A 53 19.33 22.67 -3.72
N ASP A 54 18.98 21.76 -4.64
CA ASP A 54 18.81 22.02 -6.07
C ASP A 54 17.50 21.44 -6.64
N GLY A 55 16.64 20.90 -5.77
CA GLY A 55 15.29 20.44 -6.08
C GLY A 55 14.26 20.74 -4.98
N ASN A 56 13.06 20.21 -5.15
CA ASN A 56 11.97 20.30 -4.18
C ASN A 56 11.51 18.91 -3.74
N ARG A 57 10.82 18.85 -2.59
CA ARG A 57 10.35 17.57 -2.04
C ARG A 57 9.26 16.96 -2.91
N LEU A 58 9.35 15.65 -3.12
CA LEU A 58 8.45 14.92 -3.99
C LEU A 58 7.12 14.55 -3.30
N PHE A 59 7.16 14.19 -2.02
CA PHE A 59 5.98 13.71 -1.28
C PHE A 59 5.61 14.62 -0.11
N SER A 60 4.32 14.96 0.00
CA SER A 60 3.74 15.56 1.21
C SER A 60 3.64 14.56 2.36
N ARG A 61 3.49 13.28 2.03
CA ARG A 61 3.58 12.16 2.96
C ARG A 61 4.56 11.15 2.37
N PRO A 62 5.84 11.18 2.77
CA PRO A 62 6.85 10.28 2.23
C PRO A 62 6.46 8.82 2.43
N PRO A 63 6.80 7.92 1.49
CA PRO A 63 6.62 6.49 1.68
C PRO A 63 7.26 6.00 2.98
N LEU A 64 6.54 5.15 3.71
CA LEU A 64 7.08 4.41 4.85
C LEU A 64 7.61 3.08 4.35
N LEU A 65 8.91 2.86 4.45
CA LEU A 65 9.56 1.58 4.23
C LEU A 65 9.71 0.88 5.58
N ALA A 66 9.07 -0.27 5.76
CA ALA A 66 9.14 -1.04 6.99
C ALA A 66 9.55 -2.48 6.71
N LYS A 67 10.49 -3.01 7.50
CA LYS A 67 10.75 -4.45 7.55
C LYS A 67 9.94 -5.05 8.69
N MET A 68 9.11 -6.03 8.37
CA MET A 68 8.25 -6.71 9.30
C MET A 68 8.63 -8.18 9.38
N ARG A 69 8.50 -8.76 10.57
CA ARG A 69 8.56 -10.20 10.80
C ARG A 69 7.16 -10.70 11.05
N VAL A 70 6.74 -11.72 10.33
CA VAL A 70 5.39 -12.28 10.33
C VAL A 70 5.48 -13.76 10.67
N CYS A 71 4.58 -14.22 11.53
CA CYS A 71 4.44 -15.63 11.86
C CYS A 71 3.21 -16.23 11.20
N GLU A 72 3.43 -17.32 10.48
CA GLU A 72 2.36 -18.07 9.85
C GLU A 72 1.62 -18.93 10.88
N SER A 73 0.29 -19.08 10.72
CA SER A 73 -0.46 -20.05 11.54
C SER A 73 -0.26 -21.44 10.99
N ASN A 74 0.14 -22.37 11.85
CA ASN A 74 -0.06 -23.78 11.57
C ASN A 74 -1.58 -24.09 11.48
N PRO A 75 -2.12 -24.52 10.33
CA PRO A 75 -3.55 -24.78 10.17
C PRO A 75 -4.08 -25.92 11.07
N LEU A 76 -3.20 -26.74 11.65
CA LEU A 76 -3.57 -27.82 12.58
C LEU A 76 -3.83 -27.36 14.03
N PHE A 77 -3.55 -26.09 14.36
CA PHE A 77 -3.76 -25.51 15.69
C PHE A 77 -4.77 -24.35 15.67
N LEU A 78 -5.97 -24.58 15.14
CA LEU A 78 -7.13 -23.78 15.55
C LEU A 78 -7.49 -24.18 16.99
N ARG A 79 -6.78 -23.61 17.97
CA ARG A 79 -7.13 -23.76 19.39
C ARG A 79 -8.54 -23.22 19.60
N ASN A 80 -9.42 -24.10 20.06
CA ASN A 80 -10.68 -23.74 20.70
C ASN A 80 -10.45 -22.62 21.74
N GLY A 81 -11.20 -21.51 21.63
CA GLY A 81 -11.57 -20.74 22.81
C GLY A 81 -11.30 -19.23 22.78
N VAL A 82 -12.42 -18.49 22.80
CA VAL A 82 -12.67 -17.17 23.41
C VAL A 82 -12.28 -15.91 22.58
N PRO A 83 -13.25 -15.06 22.20
CA PRO A 83 -12.97 -13.73 21.66
C PRO A 83 -12.44 -12.82 22.78
N LYS A 84 -11.25 -12.21 22.60
CA LYS A 84 -10.79 -11.11 23.45
C LYS A 84 -11.39 -9.79 22.95
N HIS A 85 -12.01 -9.07 23.87
CA HIS A 85 -12.72 -7.82 23.66
C HIS A 85 -11.89 -6.71 22.99
N ILE A 86 -12.62 -5.91 22.20
CA ILE A 86 -12.23 -4.60 21.67
C ILE A 86 -11.90 -3.68 22.84
N MET A 87 -10.67 -3.14 22.88
CA MET A 87 -10.30 -2.05 23.79
C MET A 87 -9.52 -0.98 23.01
N SER A 88 -10.11 0.21 23.05
CA SER A 88 -9.60 1.58 22.87
C SER A 88 -8.15 1.83 22.46
N GLN A 89 -8.02 2.79 21.53
CA GLN A 89 -6.80 3.45 21.07
C GLN A 89 -5.93 3.96 22.22
N THR A 90 -4.66 3.56 22.24
CA THR A 90 -3.47 4.35 22.63
C THR A 90 -2.25 3.53 22.20
N LEU A 91 -1.49 4.00 21.20
CA LEU A 91 -0.22 3.38 20.78
C LEU A 91 0.84 3.60 21.86
N HIS A 92 0.94 2.68 22.81
CA HIS A 92 2.11 2.55 23.67
C HIS A 92 3.07 1.53 23.06
N TYR A 93 4.30 1.96 22.77
CA TYR A 93 5.44 1.10 22.51
C TYR A 93 5.62 0.16 23.71
N GLN A 94 5.24 -1.11 23.56
CA GLN A 94 5.43 -2.16 24.56
C GLN A 94 6.59 -3.05 24.10
N GLU A 95 7.56 -3.23 24.99
CA GLU A 95 8.75 -4.04 24.77
C GLU A 95 8.41 -5.50 24.39
N ARG A 96 9.27 -6.05 23.54
CA ARG A 96 9.35 -7.44 23.04
C ARG A 96 8.47 -8.44 23.80
N ARG A 97 7.23 -8.63 23.34
CA ARG A 97 6.58 -9.94 23.46
C ARG A 97 7.23 -10.88 22.45
N SER A 98 7.73 -12.01 22.92
CA SER A 98 8.04 -13.14 22.04
C SER A 98 6.77 -13.47 21.28
N LEU A 99 6.79 -13.38 19.95
CA LEU A 99 5.67 -13.81 19.13
C LEU A 99 5.37 -15.28 19.50
N GLY A 100 4.13 -15.58 19.88
CA GLY A 100 3.71 -16.92 20.30
C GLY A 100 3.58 -17.88 19.12
N CYS A 101 4.64 -18.03 18.32
CA CYS A 101 4.57 -18.67 17.01
C CYS A 101 4.70 -20.19 17.11
N SER A 102 3.82 -20.89 16.40
CA SER A 102 3.87 -22.35 16.20
C SER A 102 4.08 -22.74 14.72
N GLY A 103 4.30 -21.76 13.83
CA GLY A 103 4.49 -21.94 12.38
C GLY A 103 5.77 -21.26 11.87
N GLU A 104 5.92 -21.18 10.55
CA GLU A 104 7.08 -20.55 9.90
C GLU A 104 7.14 -19.05 10.19
N VAL A 105 8.37 -18.53 10.28
CA VAL A 105 8.65 -17.12 10.51
C VAL A 105 9.30 -16.56 9.26
N ARG A 106 8.69 -15.55 8.67
CA ARG A 106 9.16 -14.88 7.46
C ARG A 106 9.31 -13.39 7.67
N ASP A 107 10.31 -12.81 7.04
CA ASP A 107 10.48 -11.37 6.96
C ASP A 107 9.86 -10.87 5.66
N MET A 108 9.15 -9.75 5.73
CA MET A 108 8.59 -9.06 4.57
C MET A 108 8.85 -7.56 4.66
N TRP A 109 8.91 -6.91 3.50
CA TRP A 109 9.03 -5.48 3.39
C TRP A 109 7.67 -4.88 3.02
N VAL A 110 7.31 -3.79 3.68
CA VAL A 110 6.11 -3.02 3.39
C VAL A 110 6.52 -1.62 2.98
N ILE A 111 6.03 -1.17 1.83
CA ILE A 111 6.17 0.21 1.33
C ILE A 111 4.78 0.83 1.33
N ALA A 112 4.47 1.63 2.35
CA ALA A 112 3.19 2.33 2.43
C ALA A 112 3.28 3.67 1.70
N VAL A 113 2.35 3.93 0.78
CA VAL A 113 2.39 5.10 -0.12
C VAL A 113 1.14 5.98 -0.01
N HIS A 114 1.30 7.26 -0.34
CA HIS A 114 0.21 8.21 -0.52
C HIS A 114 0.63 9.25 -1.59
N PHE A 115 0.13 9.09 -2.80
CA PHE A 115 0.51 9.93 -3.95
C PHE A 115 -0.30 11.23 -3.99
N LYS A 116 0.14 12.16 -4.83
CA LYS A 116 -0.56 13.43 -5.06
C LYS A 116 -1.97 13.16 -5.57
N SER A 117 -3.00 13.74 -4.95
CA SER A 117 -4.38 13.64 -5.43
C SER A 117 -4.55 14.30 -6.81
N LYS A 118 -5.56 13.83 -7.57
CA LYS A 118 -5.98 14.39 -8.86
C LYS A 118 -6.86 15.65 -8.72
N SER A 119 -6.94 16.25 -7.53
CA SER A 119 -7.84 17.38 -7.22
C SER A 119 -7.66 18.61 -8.12
N GLU A 120 -6.44 18.83 -8.61
CA GLU A 120 -6.11 19.94 -9.50
C GLU A 120 -6.23 19.59 -10.99
N ASP A 121 -6.48 18.32 -11.33
CA ASP A 121 -6.71 17.90 -12.71
C ASP A 121 -8.08 18.42 -13.20
N THR A 122 -8.15 18.70 -14.49
CA THR A 122 -9.39 19.06 -15.20
C THR A 122 -9.69 18.02 -16.26
N ASN A 123 -10.91 18.03 -16.83
CA ASN A 123 -11.27 17.13 -17.93
C ASN A 123 -10.33 17.22 -19.15
N SER A 124 -9.62 18.33 -19.30
CA SER A 124 -8.74 18.61 -20.44
C SER A 124 -7.25 18.64 -20.10
N ASN A 125 -6.89 18.58 -18.80
CA ASN A 125 -5.50 18.72 -18.39
C ASN A 125 -5.21 17.98 -17.09
N GLU A 126 -4.23 17.08 -17.13
CA GLU A 126 -3.76 16.29 -15.98
C GLU A 126 -2.54 16.96 -15.33
N TYR A 127 -2.76 18.10 -14.67
CA TYR A 127 -1.70 18.86 -14.01
C TYR A 127 -0.89 18.01 -13.02
N THR A 128 -1.53 17.10 -12.29
CA THR A 128 -0.92 16.30 -11.23
C THR A 128 -0.13 15.09 -11.75
N LEU A 129 -0.32 14.69 -13.01
CA LEU A 129 0.25 13.48 -13.58
C LEU A 129 1.79 13.43 -13.54
N PRO A 130 2.53 14.50 -13.92
CA PRO A 130 3.99 14.47 -13.87
C PRO A 130 4.54 14.16 -12.47
N ARG A 131 3.91 14.69 -11.41
CA ARG A 131 4.30 14.38 -10.03
C ARG A 131 3.98 12.95 -9.65
N ARG A 132 2.77 12.46 -9.97
CA ARG A 132 2.39 11.06 -9.70
C ARG A 132 3.30 10.07 -10.43
N LEU A 133 3.76 10.40 -11.64
CA LEU A 133 4.78 9.62 -12.36
C LEU A 133 6.13 9.61 -11.64
N ALA A 134 6.61 10.78 -11.19
CA ALA A 134 7.85 10.85 -10.42
C ALA A 134 7.75 10.08 -9.09
N GLN A 135 6.59 10.13 -8.42
CA GLN A 135 6.30 9.34 -7.22
C GLN A 135 6.31 7.83 -7.51
N ALA A 136 5.69 7.40 -8.61
CA ALA A 136 5.71 6.00 -9.03
C ALA A 136 7.14 5.50 -9.33
N GLN A 137 7.94 6.32 -10.02
CA GLN A 137 9.34 6.01 -10.33
C GLN A 137 10.17 5.89 -9.05
N PHE A 138 9.97 6.80 -8.09
CA PHE A 138 10.65 6.74 -6.80
C PHE A 138 10.31 5.46 -6.04
N VAL A 139 9.03 5.09 -5.96
CA VAL A 139 8.59 3.85 -5.30
C VAL A 139 9.10 2.60 -6.03
N ALA A 140 9.11 2.60 -7.36
CA ALA A 140 9.75 1.53 -8.14
C ALA A 140 11.25 1.41 -7.83
N GLY A 141 11.93 2.53 -7.59
CA GLY A 141 13.32 2.57 -7.11
C GLY A 141 13.49 1.95 -5.72
N LEU A 142 12.61 2.28 -4.75
CA LEU A 142 12.62 1.64 -3.43
C LEU A 142 12.39 0.13 -3.51
N TYR A 143 11.43 -0.30 -4.34
CA TYR A 143 11.21 -1.72 -4.61
C TYR A 143 12.48 -2.38 -5.16
N ALA A 144 13.13 -1.76 -6.15
CA ALA A 144 14.36 -2.25 -6.76
C ALA A 144 15.53 -2.33 -5.76
N GLU A 145 15.64 -1.36 -4.84
CA GLU A 145 16.63 -1.37 -3.75
C GLU A 145 16.47 -2.62 -2.87
N VAL A 146 15.23 -2.91 -2.44
CA VAL A 146 14.93 -4.05 -1.57
C VAL A 146 15.23 -5.38 -2.28
N VAL A 147 14.69 -5.59 -3.49
CA VAL A 147 14.90 -6.85 -4.21
C VAL A 147 16.33 -7.00 -4.76
N GLY A 148 17.03 -5.89 -4.96
CA GLY A 148 18.45 -5.88 -5.33
C GLY A 148 19.36 -6.29 -4.18
N ALA A 149 18.99 -5.95 -2.94
CA ALA A 149 19.71 -6.39 -1.74
C ALA A 149 19.38 -7.85 -1.37
N GLU A 150 18.14 -8.29 -1.58
CA GLU A 150 17.68 -9.64 -1.30
C GLU A 150 16.71 -10.12 -2.39
N ALA A 151 17.20 -10.93 -3.32
CA ALA A 151 16.43 -11.37 -4.50
C ALA A 151 15.17 -12.18 -4.14
N THR A 152 15.13 -12.79 -2.96
CA THR A 152 13.98 -13.54 -2.42
C THR A 152 13.05 -12.67 -1.59
N ALA A 153 13.31 -11.37 -1.44
CA ALA A 153 12.53 -10.48 -0.60
C ALA A 153 11.06 -10.48 -1.03
N GLU A 154 10.21 -10.64 -0.04
CA GLU A 154 8.79 -10.43 -0.16
C GLU A 154 8.51 -8.96 0.09
N VAL A 155 7.96 -8.28 -0.91
CA VAL A 155 7.69 -6.85 -0.84
C VAL A 155 6.22 -6.62 -1.09
N VAL A 156 5.59 -5.82 -0.25
CA VAL A 156 4.21 -5.36 -0.40
C VAL A 156 4.24 -3.84 -0.51
N VAL A 157 3.80 -3.30 -1.64
CA VAL A 157 3.55 -1.87 -1.83
C VAL A 157 2.06 -1.64 -1.68
N LEU A 158 1.65 -0.80 -0.74
CA LEU A 158 0.24 -0.60 -0.42
C LEU A 158 -0.09 0.86 -0.15
N GLY A 159 -1.30 1.27 -0.52
CA GLY A 159 -1.85 2.58 -0.15
C GLY A 159 -2.48 3.32 -1.30
N ASP A 160 -2.73 4.60 -1.07
CA ASP A 160 -3.43 5.48 -1.99
C ASP A 160 -2.47 5.99 -3.07
N VAL A 161 -2.60 5.44 -4.28
CA VAL A 161 -1.81 5.86 -5.45
C VAL A 161 -2.48 7.02 -6.18
N ASN A 162 -3.71 7.38 -5.79
CA ASN A 162 -4.51 8.42 -6.42
C ASN A 162 -4.60 8.25 -7.95
N ASP A 163 -4.62 7.00 -8.43
CA ASP A 163 -4.80 6.73 -9.84
C ASP A 163 -5.38 5.34 -10.10
N TYR A 164 -5.91 5.15 -11.30
CA TYR A 164 -6.65 3.95 -11.70
C TYR A 164 -5.72 2.75 -12.02
N PRO A 165 -6.23 1.50 -11.99
CA PRO A 165 -5.42 0.30 -12.26
C PRO A 165 -4.65 0.29 -13.58
N ASN A 166 -5.18 0.91 -14.63
CA ASN A 166 -4.56 0.97 -15.97
C ASN A 166 -3.88 2.32 -16.26
N SER A 167 -3.64 3.12 -15.23
CA SER A 167 -3.01 4.43 -15.37
C SER A 167 -1.51 4.35 -15.60
N GLN A 168 -0.90 5.45 -16.06
CA GLN A 168 0.55 5.49 -16.29
C GLN A 168 1.37 5.29 -15.00
N PRO A 169 1.05 5.90 -13.84
CA PRO A 169 1.76 5.64 -12.58
C PRO A 169 1.68 4.18 -12.14
N LEU A 170 0.51 3.54 -12.25
CA LEU A 170 0.40 2.10 -11.98
C LEU A 170 1.24 1.29 -12.97
N GLY A 171 1.21 1.66 -14.25
CA GLY A 171 2.02 1.05 -15.29
C GLY A 171 3.52 1.09 -15.00
N VAL A 172 4.03 2.21 -14.46
CA VAL A 172 5.43 2.32 -14.01
C VAL A 172 5.74 1.31 -12.91
N MET A 173 4.89 1.19 -11.90
CA MET A 173 5.10 0.26 -10.79
C MET A 173 4.98 -1.21 -11.22
N THR A 174 3.96 -1.55 -12.03
CA THR A 174 3.84 -2.92 -12.55
C THR A 174 4.96 -3.26 -13.54
N GLY A 175 5.44 -2.27 -14.31
CA GLY A 175 6.54 -2.42 -15.25
C GLY A 175 7.89 -2.69 -14.59
N SER A 176 8.04 -2.39 -13.28
CA SER A 176 9.22 -2.77 -12.50
C SER A 176 9.15 -4.21 -11.95
N GLY A 177 8.14 -4.99 -12.34
CA GLY A 177 7.96 -6.38 -11.93
C GLY A 177 7.06 -6.60 -10.72
N MET A 178 6.43 -5.54 -10.19
CA MET A 178 5.41 -5.69 -9.15
C MET A 178 4.10 -6.24 -9.73
N VAL A 179 3.41 -7.09 -8.97
CA VAL A 179 2.13 -7.69 -9.37
C VAL A 179 0.99 -7.00 -8.63
N SER A 180 0.07 -6.39 -9.36
CA SER A 180 -1.15 -5.82 -8.77
C SER A 180 -2.12 -6.92 -8.33
N LEU A 181 -2.68 -6.79 -7.12
CA LEU A 181 -3.71 -7.71 -6.62
C LEU A 181 -5.14 -7.31 -7.06
N MET A 182 -5.33 -6.11 -7.62
CA MET A 182 -6.64 -5.61 -8.02
C MET A 182 -7.39 -6.51 -9.03
N PRO A 183 -6.72 -7.12 -10.04
CA PRO A 183 -7.39 -8.01 -10.99
C PRO A 183 -8.01 -9.26 -10.36
N TYR A 184 -7.62 -9.64 -9.14
CA TYR A 184 -8.12 -10.82 -8.42
C TYR A 184 -9.35 -10.52 -7.56
N ILE A 185 -9.76 -9.26 -7.43
CA ILE A 185 -11.03 -8.86 -6.79
C ILE A 185 -12.15 -8.94 -7.84
N PRO A 186 -13.38 -9.39 -7.53
CA PRO A 186 -14.52 -9.33 -8.45
C PRO A 186 -14.79 -7.90 -8.94
N ALA A 187 -15.02 -7.72 -10.25
CA ALA A 187 -15.17 -6.38 -10.84
C ALA A 187 -16.18 -5.45 -10.12
N PRO A 188 -17.36 -5.91 -9.67
CA PRO A 188 -18.31 -5.06 -8.96
C PRO A 188 -17.82 -4.53 -7.60
N SER A 189 -16.80 -5.17 -7.01
CA SER A 189 -16.22 -4.80 -5.71
C SER A 189 -14.94 -3.97 -5.85
N ARG A 190 -14.50 -3.66 -7.08
CA ARG A 190 -13.28 -2.87 -7.33
C ARG A 190 -13.57 -1.38 -7.22
N TYR A 191 -13.73 -0.90 -6.00
CA TYR A 191 -13.67 0.53 -5.69
C TYR A 191 -13.31 0.71 -4.23
N THR A 192 -12.56 1.75 -3.93
CA THR A 192 -12.20 2.12 -2.57
C THR A 192 -12.68 3.51 -2.20
N TYR A 193 -13.13 4.31 -3.17
CA TYR A 193 -13.53 5.70 -2.97
C TYR A 193 -14.74 6.04 -3.83
N ASN A 194 -15.66 6.87 -3.31
CA ASN A 194 -16.80 7.38 -4.06
C ASN A 194 -16.73 8.91 -4.16
N PHE A 195 -16.51 9.43 -5.38
CA PHE A 195 -16.47 10.87 -5.65
C PHE A 195 -17.66 11.30 -6.49
N ARG A 196 -18.53 12.15 -5.93
CA ARG A 196 -19.69 12.73 -6.64
C ARG A 196 -20.56 11.68 -7.36
N GLY A 197 -20.75 10.53 -6.72
CA GLY A 197 -21.55 9.42 -7.26
C GLY A 197 -20.81 8.50 -8.23
N VAL A 198 -19.50 8.67 -8.40
CA VAL A 198 -18.66 7.79 -9.22
C VAL A 198 -17.71 7.00 -8.30
N SER A 199 -17.79 5.67 -8.38
CA SER A 199 -16.89 4.76 -7.68
C SER A 199 -15.53 4.69 -8.36
N GLN A 200 -14.46 4.75 -7.57
CA GLN A 200 -13.08 4.88 -8.01
C GLN A 200 -12.18 3.88 -7.27
N VAL A 201 -11.17 3.36 -7.98
CA VAL A 201 -10.11 2.52 -7.42
C VAL A 201 -8.86 3.39 -7.30
N LEU A 202 -8.59 3.88 -6.09
CA LEU A 202 -7.44 4.73 -5.82
C LEU A 202 -6.39 4.05 -4.93
N ASP A 203 -6.83 3.12 -4.08
CA ASP A 203 -5.94 2.32 -3.25
C ASP A 203 -5.57 1.02 -3.96
N HIS A 204 -4.29 0.68 -3.86
CA HIS A 204 -3.75 -0.51 -4.49
C HIS A 204 -2.91 -1.30 -3.49
N VAL A 205 -2.86 -2.61 -3.72
CA VAL A 205 -1.83 -3.48 -3.17
C VAL A 205 -1.11 -4.14 -4.34
N LEU A 206 0.20 -3.94 -4.38
CA LEU A 206 1.12 -4.58 -5.31
C LEU A 206 2.11 -5.42 -4.50
N VAL A 207 2.51 -6.57 -5.04
CA VAL A 207 3.42 -7.49 -4.35
C VAL A 207 4.58 -7.91 -5.24
N SER A 208 5.70 -8.32 -4.65
CA SER A 208 6.78 -8.97 -5.40
C SER A 208 6.32 -10.34 -5.91
N PRO A 209 6.88 -10.85 -7.03
CA PRO A 209 6.54 -12.18 -7.54
C PRO A 209 6.77 -13.32 -6.53
N ASN A 210 7.75 -13.17 -5.64
CA ASN A 210 8.08 -14.16 -4.61
C ASN A 210 7.04 -14.22 -3.47
N PHE A 211 6.16 -13.22 -3.36
CA PHE A 211 5.09 -13.21 -2.37
C PHE A 211 4.09 -14.37 -2.57
N PHE A 212 4.02 -14.92 -3.79
CA PHE A 212 3.23 -16.10 -4.12
C PHE A 212 4.03 -17.39 -3.81
N GLY A 213 4.16 -17.74 -2.52
CA GLY A 213 4.80 -18.98 -2.11
C GLY A 213 4.12 -20.22 -2.71
N VAL A 214 4.88 -21.30 -2.90
CA VAL A 214 4.32 -22.59 -3.35
C VAL A 214 3.33 -23.11 -2.29
N GLY A 215 2.09 -23.35 -2.69
CA GLY A 215 1.03 -23.80 -1.78
C GLY A 215 0.35 -22.68 -0.99
N GLN A 216 0.65 -21.42 -1.26
CA GLN A 216 -0.08 -20.28 -0.69
C GLN A 216 -1.14 -19.75 -1.66
N GLY A 217 -2.34 -19.50 -1.15
CA GLY A 217 -3.38 -18.75 -1.82
C GLY A 217 -3.42 -17.32 -1.30
N ILE A 218 -3.62 -16.35 -2.19
CA ILE A 218 -3.85 -14.95 -1.80
C ILE A 218 -5.27 -14.60 -2.18
N ILE A 219 -6.02 -14.09 -1.20
CA ILE A 219 -7.40 -13.64 -1.39
C ILE A 219 -7.46 -12.15 -1.06
N PRO A 220 -7.37 -11.27 -2.06
CA PRO A 220 -7.62 -9.85 -1.88
C PRO A 220 -9.12 -9.57 -1.87
N GLU A 221 -9.56 -8.73 -0.94
CA GLU A 221 -10.94 -8.29 -0.77
C GLU A 221 -10.95 -6.80 -0.43
N ILE A 222 -11.97 -6.05 -0.88
CA ILE A 222 -12.22 -4.69 -0.39
C ILE A 222 -13.42 -4.77 0.54
N PHE A 223 -13.26 -4.25 1.76
CA PHE A 223 -14.34 -4.22 2.74
C PHE A 223 -15.09 -2.89 2.65
N HIS A 224 -16.29 -2.91 2.07
CA HIS A 224 -17.16 -1.74 1.90
C HIS A 224 -17.81 -1.30 3.22
N LEU A 225 -17.02 -0.66 4.07
CA LEU A 225 -17.41 -0.17 5.41
C LEU A 225 -17.40 1.36 5.52
N ASN A 226 -16.89 2.03 4.49
CA ASN A 226 -16.63 3.46 4.44
C ASN A 226 -17.28 4.11 3.20
N ALA A 227 -16.84 3.75 1.99
CA ALA A 227 -17.13 4.51 0.78
C ALA A 227 -18.64 4.62 0.46
N ASP A 228 -19.42 3.61 0.85
CA ASP A 228 -20.87 3.53 0.61
C ASP A 228 -21.72 4.34 1.60
N TYR A 229 -21.13 4.79 2.70
CA TYR A 229 -21.86 5.53 3.73
C TYR A 229 -21.80 7.05 3.48
N PRO A 230 -22.78 7.86 3.91
CA PRO A 230 -22.75 9.31 3.69
C PRO A 230 -21.62 10.03 4.43
N VAL A 231 -21.07 11.11 3.85
CA VAL A 231 -20.04 11.96 4.48
C VAL A 231 -20.48 12.55 5.82
N LEU A 232 -21.80 12.71 6.03
CA LEU A 232 -22.37 13.19 7.30
C LEU A 232 -22.02 12.31 8.52
N TRP A 233 -21.55 11.09 8.30
CA TRP A 233 -21.17 10.15 9.36
C TRP A 233 -19.65 10.07 9.56
N GLU A 234 -18.87 10.85 8.80
CA GLU A 234 -17.42 10.93 8.97
C GLU A 234 -17.06 11.57 10.32
N GLY A 235 -16.27 10.85 11.14
CA GLY A 235 -15.80 11.32 12.44
C GLY A 235 -16.81 11.19 13.59
N ASP A 236 -17.96 10.54 13.37
CA ASP A 236 -18.89 10.17 14.44
C ASP A 236 -18.52 8.80 15.02
N ASP A 237 -17.65 8.82 16.04
CA ASP A 237 -17.20 7.62 16.76
C ASP A 237 -18.34 6.86 17.47
N SER A 238 -19.56 7.42 17.53
CA SER A 238 -20.74 6.76 18.11
C SER A 238 -21.45 5.80 17.15
N VAL A 239 -21.13 5.86 15.84
CA VAL A 239 -21.64 4.93 14.83
C VAL A 239 -20.49 4.16 14.18
N PRO A 240 -20.58 2.83 14.03
CA PRO A 240 -19.53 2.05 13.36
C PRO A 240 -19.56 2.22 11.82
N ARG A 241 -19.98 3.39 11.33
CA ARG A 241 -20.26 3.67 9.92
C ARG A 241 -19.39 4.86 9.49
N ARG A 242 -18.51 4.66 8.50
CA ARG A 242 -17.63 5.66 7.88
C ARG A 242 -16.55 6.28 8.80
N ALA A 243 -15.50 5.51 9.07
CA ALA A 243 -14.28 5.99 9.75
C ALA A 243 -13.26 6.65 8.78
N SER A 244 -13.46 6.48 7.48
CA SER A 244 -12.67 7.11 6.41
C SER A 244 -13.59 7.32 5.21
N ASP A 245 -13.18 8.18 4.29
CA ASP A 245 -13.75 8.28 2.94
C ASP A 245 -13.28 7.15 2.00
N HIS A 246 -12.25 6.39 2.38
CA HIS A 246 -11.75 5.22 1.64
C HIS A 246 -12.09 3.89 2.33
N ASP A 247 -12.48 2.88 1.56
CA ASP A 247 -12.59 1.50 2.02
C ASP A 247 -11.20 0.85 2.17
N PRO A 248 -10.96 0.07 3.23
CA PRO A 248 -9.73 -0.70 3.34
C PRO A 248 -9.72 -1.89 2.38
N MET A 249 -8.54 -2.13 1.79
CA MET A 249 -8.23 -3.37 1.10
C MET A 249 -7.61 -4.37 2.09
N LEU A 250 -8.18 -5.57 2.16
CA LEU A 250 -7.70 -6.70 2.94
C LEU A 250 -7.02 -7.70 2.00
N VAL A 251 -5.86 -8.22 2.42
CA VAL A 251 -5.19 -9.32 1.73
C VAL A 251 -5.03 -10.47 2.70
N ARG A 252 -5.74 -11.57 2.46
CA ARG A 252 -5.61 -12.79 3.25
C ARG A 252 -4.64 -13.73 2.55
N VAL A 253 -3.57 -14.10 3.24
CA VAL A 253 -2.66 -15.17 2.83
C VAL A 253 -3.14 -16.46 3.51
N ILE A 254 -3.43 -17.49 2.71
CA ILE A 254 -3.85 -18.80 3.19
C ILE A 254 -2.83 -19.86 2.79
N GLU A 255 -2.50 -20.77 3.69
CA GLU A 255 -1.79 -22.00 3.36
C GLU A 255 -2.81 -23.03 2.84
N LEU A 256 -2.58 -23.56 1.64
CA LEU A 256 -3.37 -24.66 1.11
C LEU A 256 -2.81 -25.97 1.68
N PRO A 257 -3.61 -26.78 2.38
CA PRO A 257 -3.11 -27.95 3.11
C PRO A 257 -2.60 -29.08 2.21
N TYR A 258 -2.80 -29.01 0.88
CA TYR A 258 -2.41 -30.05 -0.07
C TYR A 258 -2.03 -29.48 -1.45
N SER A 259 -0.88 -29.91 -1.97
CA SER A 259 -0.53 -29.76 -3.39
C SER A 259 -1.05 -30.97 -4.17
N ILE A 260 -2.05 -30.79 -5.04
CA ILE A 260 -2.50 -31.84 -5.96
C ILE A 260 -1.65 -31.75 -7.22
N TRP A 261 -0.74 -32.69 -7.41
CA TRP A 261 0.03 -32.84 -8.65
C TRP A 261 -0.78 -33.66 -9.64
N LEU A 262 -1.33 -32.98 -10.66
CA LEU A 262 -1.98 -33.64 -11.79
C LEU A 262 -0.95 -33.80 -12.92
N PRO A 263 -0.76 -35.00 -13.51
CA PRO A 263 0.13 -35.16 -14.64
C PRO A 263 -0.40 -34.36 -15.84
N ALA A 264 0.38 -33.37 -16.31
CA ALA A 264 0.03 -32.49 -17.43
C ALA A 264 0.29 -33.11 -18.81
N THR A 265 0.69 -34.38 -18.87
CA THR A 265 0.81 -35.13 -20.13
C THR A 265 -0.33 -36.12 -20.27
N MET A 266 -1.38 -35.74 -21.01
CA MET A 266 -2.21 -36.71 -21.72
C MET A 266 -1.84 -36.65 -23.20
N ARG A 267 -1.23 -37.74 -23.70
CA ARG A 267 -1.13 -38.06 -25.14
C ARG A 267 -2.22 -39.10 -25.46
N PRO A 268 -2.81 -39.08 -26.67
CA PRO A 268 -2.07 -39.26 -27.92
C PRO A 268 -1.44 -38.00 -28.51
#